data_AF-A0A8S9WRM5-F1
#
_entry.id   AF-A0A8S9WRM5-F1
#
_cell.length_a   1.000
_cell.length_b   1.000
_cell.length_c   1.000
_cell.angle_alpha   90.00
_cell.angle_beta   90.00
_cell.angle_gamma   90.00
#
_symmetry.space_group_name_H-M   'P 1'
#
loop_
_entity.id
_entity.type
_entity.pdbx_description
1 polymer ?
#
loop_
_entity_poly.entity_id
_entity_poly.type
_entity_poly.pdbx_seq_one_letter_code
_entity_poly.pdbx_strand_id
1 'polypeptide(L)'
;MEVLRFPERAGVYNRIWALLCCSVCGNQTQSPVSVCPGGHAFCRLCRPRRRLKCYICQKGTYPQTLNIINKVSDLLAAKMEEIPFEKALRDLFECPVCYKVAKNEHEYEMCSRGHLVCRFCYLMTAYCPLCRESETVRKNKLVSLIIREITTGYRCRFAEYGCRETCNIFASRRHEDTCIYRHVSCLVSGCFWKGTIDQIQAHGLDIHRDLMATKNRLKFSKGSFQVRFGDDETHPYWLLYDYSEEGVDLVVQSHSKHRNMSAKVLLGEVGGPSVSFSQPALQMADDPLTHLLTSDHLEIPSKIISKYSNNAELNMDVVLTISESEKEYEWITPFNVFTAAFVLNFFLFTVKHWGLMKQKSC
;
A
#
# COMPACT_ATOMS: atom_id res chain seq x y z
N MET A 1 15.59 11.97 -0.19
CA MET A 1 15.80 12.14 1.27
C MET A 1 14.76 11.39 2.14
N GLU A 2 13.80 10.65 1.56
CA GLU A 2 12.79 9.92 2.33
C GLU A 2 13.22 8.55 2.89
N VAL A 3 14.24 7.93 2.28
CA VAL A 3 14.79 6.63 2.75
C VAL A 3 15.41 6.72 4.15
N LEU A 4 15.82 7.93 4.58
CA LEU A 4 16.41 8.19 5.90
C LEU A 4 15.37 8.43 7.00
N ARG A 5 14.06 8.46 6.71
CA ARG A 5 13.00 8.66 7.71
C ARG A 5 12.46 7.35 8.33
N PHE A 6 12.86 6.18 7.83
CA PHE A 6 12.33 4.88 8.24
C PHE A 6 13.45 3.83 8.37
N PRO A 7 13.97 3.54 9.58
CA PRO A 7 15.16 2.71 9.78
C PRO A 7 15.01 1.26 9.27
N GLU A 8 13.80 0.70 9.27
CA GLU A 8 13.54 -0.66 8.79
C GLU A 8 13.48 -0.78 7.26
N ARG A 9 12.97 0.26 6.58
CA ARG A 9 12.94 0.36 5.10
C ARG A 9 14.31 0.67 4.53
N ALA A 10 15.08 1.50 5.24
CA ALA A 10 16.52 1.60 5.03
C ALA A 10 17.18 0.22 5.15
N GLY A 11 16.70 -0.64 6.06
CA GLY A 11 17.17 -2.02 6.21
C GLY A 11 17.07 -2.86 4.92
N VAL A 12 15.91 -2.92 4.27
CA VAL A 12 15.76 -3.71 3.02
C VAL A 12 16.58 -3.11 1.89
N TYR A 13 16.51 -1.79 1.71
CA TYR A 13 17.32 -1.08 0.72
C TYR A 13 18.81 -1.39 0.92
N ASN A 14 19.33 -1.26 2.14
CA ASN A 14 20.74 -1.49 2.46
C ASN A 14 21.15 -2.95 2.27
N ARG A 15 20.29 -3.92 2.59
CA ARG A 15 20.58 -5.34 2.38
C ARG A 15 20.62 -5.70 0.89
N ILE A 16 19.68 -5.19 0.08
CA ILE A 16 19.72 -5.38 -1.38
C ILE A 16 20.92 -4.65 -1.98
N TRP A 17 21.22 -3.43 -1.51
CA TRP A 17 22.40 -2.67 -1.90
C TRP A 17 23.68 -3.47 -1.66
N ALA A 18 23.85 -4.05 -0.47
CA ALA A 18 24.98 -4.89 -0.11
C ALA A 18 25.10 -6.16 -0.96
N LEU A 19 23.98 -6.76 -1.37
CA LEU A 19 23.97 -7.90 -2.30
C LEU A 19 24.53 -7.54 -3.69
N LEU A 20 24.46 -6.27 -4.09
CA LEU A 20 25.00 -5.76 -5.36
C LEU A 20 26.41 -5.16 -5.24
N CYS A 21 27.08 -5.31 -4.10
CA CYS A 21 28.51 -5.04 -4.00
C CYS A 21 29.32 -6.07 -4.80
N CYS A 22 30.42 -5.63 -5.40
CA CYS A 22 31.33 -6.53 -6.08
C CYS A 22 31.93 -7.52 -5.07
N SER A 23 31.77 -8.82 -5.30
CA SER A 23 32.22 -9.88 -4.40
C SER A 23 33.76 -10.03 -4.29
N VAL A 24 34.51 -9.03 -4.75
CA VAL A 24 35.97 -9.07 -4.96
C VAL A 24 36.61 -7.86 -4.31
N CYS A 25 36.20 -6.66 -4.73
CA CYS A 25 36.72 -5.41 -4.18
C CYS A 25 35.78 -4.73 -3.19
N GLY A 26 34.56 -5.25 -2.99
CA GLY A 26 33.55 -4.65 -2.10
C GLY A 26 32.87 -3.40 -2.64
N ASN A 27 33.39 -2.78 -3.71
CA ASN A 27 32.79 -1.59 -4.30
C ASN A 27 31.40 -1.88 -4.89
N GLN A 28 30.51 -0.89 -4.81
CA GLN A 28 29.19 -0.97 -5.44
C GLN A 28 29.31 -1.25 -6.95
N THR A 29 28.54 -2.22 -7.44
CA THR A 29 28.46 -2.46 -8.89
C THR A 29 27.54 -1.45 -9.56
N GLN A 30 27.74 -1.24 -10.87
CA GLN A 30 26.87 -0.41 -11.70
C GLN A 30 26.34 -1.26 -12.84
N SER A 31 25.11 -0.97 -13.24
CA SER A 31 24.52 -1.56 -14.46
C SER A 31 25.40 -1.25 -15.67
N PRO A 32 25.75 -2.25 -16.51
CA PRO A 32 25.34 -3.64 -16.41
C PRO A 32 26.18 -4.46 -15.41
N VAL A 33 25.50 -5.13 -14.47
CA VAL A 33 26.12 -5.96 -13.44
C VAL A 33 26.37 -7.37 -13.99
N SER A 34 27.61 -7.85 -13.88
CA SER A 34 27.96 -9.23 -14.27
C SER A 34 27.77 -10.17 -13.09
N VAL A 35 26.97 -11.22 -13.24
CA VAL A 35 26.61 -12.14 -12.16
C VAL A 35 26.85 -13.58 -12.60
N CYS A 36 27.51 -14.37 -11.75
CA CYS A 36 27.64 -15.82 -12.00
C CYS A 36 26.37 -16.57 -11.55
N PRO A 37 26.12 -17.80 -12.05
CA PRO A 37 25.01 -18.65 -11.58
C PRO A 37 24.92 -18.82 -10.04
N GLY A 38 26.09 -18.85 -9.38
CA GLY A 38 26.19 -18.93 -7.92
C GLY A 38 25.92 -17.62 -7.16
N GLY A 39 25.57 -16.54 -7.86
CA GLY A 39 25.14 -15.26 -7.25
C GLY A 39 26.23 -14.23 -6.97
N HIS A 40 27.51 -14.52 -7.25
CA HIS A 40 28.57 -13.51 -7.12
C HIS A 40 28.43 -12.42 -8.18
N ALA A 41 28.43 -11.17 -7.74
CA ALA A 41 28.37 -9.96 -8.58
C ALA A 41 29.77 -9.39 -8.81
N PHE A 42 30.04 -8.95 -10.02
CA PHE A 42 31.34 -8.42 -10.45
C PHE A 42 31.18 -7.03 -11.05
N CYS A 43 32.04 -6.09 -10.63
CA CYS A 43 32.19 -4.82 -11.31
C CYS A 43 32.94 -4.99 -12.64
N ARG A 44 32.96 -3.95 -13.47
CA ARG A 44 33.64 -3.95 -14.78
C ARG A 44 35.14 -4.28 -14.71
N LEU A 45 35.78 -3.99 -13.58
CA LEU A 45 37.22 -4.20 -13.37
C LEU A 45 37.52 -5.62 -12.88
N CYS A 46 36.67 -6.17 -12.00
CA CYS A 46 36.88 -7.48 -11.39
C CYS A 46 36.23 -8.63 -12.17
N ARG A 47 35.42 -8.36 -13.20
CA ARG A 47 34.79 -9.43 -14.00
C ARG A 47 35.86 -10.31 -14.69
N PRO A 48 35.70 -11.64 -14.72
CA PRO A 48 36.62 -12.52 -15.44
C PRO A 48 36.66 -12.18 -16.94
N ARG A 49 37.83 -11.82 -17.49
CA ARG A 49 37.97 -11.52 -18.93
C ARG A 49 38.40 -12.71 -19.80
N ARG A 50 39.04 -13.72 -19.19
CA ARG A 50 39.65 -14.87 -19.89
C ARG A 50 39.25 -16.23 -19.31
N ARG A 51 38.48 -16.26 -18.22
CA ARG A 51 38.06 -17.50 -17.55
C ARG A 51 36.59 -17.75 -17.81
N LEU A 52 36.26 -18.98 -18.21
CA LEU A 52 34.89 -19.45 -18.37
C LEU A 52 34.20 -19.76 -17.03
N LYS A 53 34.95 -19.69 -15.92
CA LYS A 53 34.48 -19.99 -14.57
C LYS A 53 34.64 -18.83 -13.61
N CYS A 54 33.65 -18.66 -12.74
CA CYS A 54 33.73 -17.78 -11.58
C CYS A 54 34.87 -18.23 -10.64
N TYR A 55 35.78 -17.32 -10.27
CA TYR A 55 36.92 -17.68 -9.41
C TYR A 55 36.57 -17.78 -7.92
N ILE A 56 35.36 -17.37 -7.51
CA ILE A 56 34.89 -17.50 -6.13
C ILE A 56 34.23 -18.86 -5.91
N CYS A 57 33.21 -19.21 -6.72
CA CYS A 57 32.50 -20.48 -6.53
C CYS A 57 32.96 -21.63 -7.42
N GLN A 58 33.71 -21.37 -8.50
CA GLN A 58 34.11 -22.36 -9.52
C GLN A 58 32.95 -23.11 -10.21
N LYS A 59 31.69 -22.81 -9.85
CA LYS A 59 30.46 -23.53 -10.25
C LYS A 59 29.80 -23.03 -11.53
N GLY A 60 30.13 -21.84 -12.01
CA GLY A 60 29.37 -21.16 -13.05
C GLY A 60 30.11 -21.04 -14.37
N THR A 61 29.38 -21.12 -15.48
CA THR A 61 29.75 -20.57 -16.79
C THR A 61 30.08 -19.07 -16.69
N TYR A 62 30.56 -18.47 -17.80
CA TYR A 62 30.94 -17.05 -17.85
C TYR A 62 29.85 -16.15 -17.25
N PRO A 63 30.18 -15.22 -16.32
CA PRO A 63 29.19 -14.33 -15.70
C PRO A 63 28.35 -13.60 -16.74
N GLN A 64 27.04 -13.56 -16.53
CA GLN A 64 26.09 -12.95 -17.45
C GLN A 64 25.48 -11.71 -16.81
N THR A 65 25.06 -10.78 -17.66
CA THR A 65 24.22 -9.66 -17.26
C THR A 65 22.77 -10.12 -17.25
N LEU A 66 22.08 -9.93 -16.13
CA LEU A 66 20.67 -10.33 -15.98
C LEU A 66 19.78 -9.08 -15.99
N ASN A 67 18.74 -9.08 -16.81
CA ASN A 67 17.81 -7.94 -16.93
C ASN A 67 17.26 -7.50 -15.56
N ILE A 68 16.79 -8.44 -14.74
CA ILE A 68 16.27 -8.14 -13.39
C ILE A 68 17.33 -7.49 -12.49
N ILE A 69 18.59 -7.97 -12.49
CA ILE A 69 19.63 -7.42 -11.63
C ILE A 69 20.00 -6.00 -12.04
N ASN A 70 20.07 -5.74 -13.34
CA ASN A 70 20.34 -4.39 -13.86
C ASN A 70 19.21 -3.43 -13.46
N LYS A 71 17.94 -3.84 -13.63
CA LYS A 71 16.79 -3.04 -13.20
C LYS A 71 16.82 -2.74 -11.70
N VAL A 72 17.18 -3.71 -10.86
CA VAL A 72 17.35 -3.48 -9.41
C VAL A 72 18.52 -2.52 -9.13
N SER A 73 19.66 -2.68 -9.83
CA SER A 73 20.80 -1.77 -9.71
C SER A 73 20.44 -0.34 -10.08
N ASP A 74 19.68 -0.15 -11.16
CA ASP A 74 19.25 1.16 -11.64
C ASP A 74 18.24 1.78 -10.67
N LEU A 75 17.30 0.98 -10.14
CA LEU A 75 16.37 1.41 -9.10
C LEU A 75 17.08 1.92 -7.84
N LEU A 76 18.14 1.23 -7.40
CA LEU A 76 18.91 1.62 -6.22
C LEU A 76 19.75 2.87 -6.45
N ALA A 77 20.21 3.10 -7.69
CA ALA A 77 21.02 4.25 -8.07
C ALA A 77 20.19 5.52 -8.38
N ALA A 78 18.90 5.37 -8.68
CA ALA A 78 18.01 6.49 -8.95
C ALA A 78 17.86 7.38 -7.71
N LYS A 79 17.97 8.70 -7.89
CA LYS A 79 17.55 9.67 -6.87
C LYS A 79 16.02 9.60 -6.80
N MET A 80 15.53 8.91 -5.77
CA MET A 80 14.12 8.63 -5.56
C MET A 80 13.31 9.91 -5.33
N GLU A 81 12.64 10.42 -6.36
CA GLU A 81 11.75 11.58 -6.23
C GLU A 81 10.33 11.38 -6.80
N GLU A 82 10.05 10.38 -7.65
CA GLU A 82 8.71 10.23 -8.27
C GLU A 82 7.95 8.92 -7.94
N ILE A 83 8.62 7.82 -7.57
CA ILE A 83 7.96 6.52 -7.31
C ILE A 83 8.46 5.92 -5.98
N PRO A 84 7.57 5.48 -5.06
CA PRO A 84 7.96 4.79 -3.83
C PRO A 84 8.78 3.52 -4.11
N PHE A 85 9.86 3.30 -3.35
CA PHE A 85 10.81 2.18 -3.53
C PHE A 85 10.08 0.84 -3.58
N GLU A 86 9.14 0.64 -2.66
CA GLU A 86 8.40 -0.60 -2.48
C GLU A 86 7.50 -0.89 -3.67
N LYS A 87 6.94 0.16 -4.30
CA LYS A 87 6.15 0.03 -5.52
C LYS A 87 7.03 -0.37 -6.69
N ALA A 88 8.11 0.37 -6.94
CA ALA A 88 9.02 0.05 -8.03
C ALA A 88 9.61 -1.37 -7.88
N LEU A 89 9.97 -1.77 -6.65
CA LEU A 89 10.46 -3.11 -6.37
C LEU A 89 9.38 -4.18 -6.55
N ARG A 90 8.12 -3.90 -6.23
CA ARG A 90 7.00 -4.81 -6.50
C ARG A 90 6.87 -5.05 -8.00
N ASP A 91 6.84 -3.98 -8.78
CA ASP A 91 6.66 -4.02 -10.23
C ASP A 91 7.78 -4.85 -10.91
N LEU A 92 9.00 -4.83 -10.35
CA LEU A 92 10.13 -5.64 -10.84
C LEU A 92 9.99 -7.15 -10.56
N PHE A 93 9.35 -7.53 -9.45
CA PHE A 93 9.23 -8.92 -9.00
C PHE A 93 7.82 -9.50 -9.18
N GLU A 94 6.95 -8.77 -9.88
CA GLU A 94 5.62 -9.20 -10.25
C GLU A 94 5.64 -10.00 -11.56
N CYS A 95 4.89 -11.11 -11.60
CA CYS A 95 4.75 -11.91 -12.80
C CYS A 95 3.93 -11.15 -13.87
N PRO A 96 4.45 -10.95 -15.10
CA PRO A 96 3.76 -10.18 -16.13
C PRO A 96 2.50 -10.86 -16.70
N VAL A 97 2.23 -12.12 -16.30
CA VAL A 97 1.08 -12.90 -16.79
C VAL A 97 -0.08 -12.89 -15.79
N CYS A 98 0.21 -13.08 -14.51
CA CYS A 98 -0.82 -13.21 -13.47
C CYS A 98 -0.78 -12.14 -12.38
N TYR A 99 0.14 -11.18 -12.49
CA TYR A 99 0.28 -10.03 -11.58
C TYR A 99 0.51 -10.43 -10.11
N LYS A 100 1.07 -11.63 -9.89
CA LYS A 100 1.45 -12.11 -8.56
C LYS A 100 2.94 -11.86 -8.34
N VAL A 101 3.26 -11.26 -7.20
CA VAL A 101 4.64 -11.05 -6.73
C VAL A 101 5.24 -12.37 -6.27
N ALA A 102 6.51 -12.63 -6.63
CA ALA A 102 7.24 -13.81 -6.19
C ALA A 102 7.38 -13.84 -4.66
N LYS A 103 6.86 -14.89 -3.98
CA LYS A 103 6.88 -14.98 -2.52
C LYS A 103 8.08 -15.72 -1.95
N ASN A 104 8.69 -16.58 -2.75
CA ASN A 104 9.84 -17.39 -2.35
C ASN A 104 10.65 -17.84 -3.58
N GLU A 105 11.77 -18.49 -3.31
CA GLU A 105 12.71 -18.93 -4.35
C GLU A 105 12.21 -20.07 -5.25
N HIS A 106 11.05 -20.68 -4.97
CA HIS A 106 10.46 -21.77 -5.74
C HIS A 106 9.31 -21.35 -6.65
N GLU A 107 8.83 -20.11 -6.51
CA GLU A 107 7.67 -19.62 -7.24
C GLU A 107 7.99 -18.88 -8.54
N TYR A 108 9.28 -18.76 -8.90
CA TYR A 108 9.70 -18.07 -10.12
C TYR A 108 10.59 -18.92 -11.01
N GLU A 109 10.53 -18.61 -12.29
CA GLU A 109 11.42 -19.09 -13.34
C GLU A 109 12.09 -17.88 -14.01
N MET A 110 13.32 -18.07 -14.44
CA MET A 110 14.12 -17.03 -15.08
C MET A 110 14.67 -17.53 -16.41
N CYS A 111 14.47 -16.76 -17.49
CA CYS A 111 15.07 -17.07 -18.79
C CYS A 111 16.55 -16.67 -18.83
N SER A 112 17.28 -17.08 -19.87
CA SER A 112 18.72 -16.77 -20.03
C SER A 112 19.04 -15.26 -20.07
N ARG A 113 18.09 -14.41 -20.47
CA ARG A 113 18.23 -12.94 -20.46
C ARG A 113 17.95 -12.31 -19.08
N GLY A 114 17.48 -13.08 -18.11
CA GLY A 114 17.18 -12.61 -16.76
C GLY A 114 15.80 -11.99 -16.57
N HIS A 115 14.79 -12.38 -17.37
CA HIS A 115 13.38 -12.02 -17.12
C HIS A 115 12.75 -13.00 -16.14
N LEU A 116 11.97 -12.49 -15.17
CA LEU A 116 11.27 -13.29 -14.17
C LEU A 116 9.80 -13.51 -14.53
N VAL A 117 9.33 -14.74 -14.34
CA VAL A 117 7.93 -15.16 -14.51
C VAL A 117 7.60 -16.18 -13.44
N CYS A 118 6.38 -16.22 -12.92
CA CYS A 118 6.05 -17.26 -11.94
C CYS A 118 6.07 -18.66 -12.58
N ARG A 119 6.43 -19.68 -11.81
CA ARG A 119 6.59 -21.05 -12.30
C ARG A 119 5.37 -21.58 -13.02
N PHE A 120 4.18 -21.33 -12.48
CA PHE A 120 2.93 -21.75 -13.10
C PHE A 120 2.75 -21.13 -14.50
N CYS A 121 2.88 -19.80 -14.62
CA CYS A 121 2.69 -19.13 -15.90
C CYS A 121 3.78 -19.51 -16.92
N TYR A 122 5.01 -19.74 -16.46
CA TYR A 122 6.09 -20.17 -17.34
C TYR A 122 5.86 -21.56 -17.93
N LEU A 123 5.39 -22.51 -17.12
CA LEU A 123 5.06 -23.87 -17.57
C LEU A 123 3.92 -23.88 -18.60
N MET A 124 2.99 -22.93 -18.53
CA MET A 124 1.89 -22.81 -19.49
C MET A 124 2.35 -22.27 -20.86
N THR A 125 3.36 -21.42 -20.90
CA THR A 125 3.84 -20.81 -22.15
C THR A 125 5.02 -21.55 -22.78
N ALA A 126 5.78 -22.35 -22.01
CA ALA A 126 7.00 -23.07 -22.43
C ALA A 126 8.17 -22.18 -22.92
N TYR A 127 7.94 -20.90 -23.19
CA TYR A 127 8.93 -19.87 -23.50
C TYR A 127 8.70 -18.63 -22.63
N CYS A 128 9.71 -17.76 -22.53
CA CYS A 128 9.60 -16.49 -21.83
C CYS A 128 8.59 -15.55 -22.53
N PRO A 129 7.49 -15.12 -21.89
CA PRO A 129 6.48 -14.24 -22.47
C PRO A 129 7.02 -12.84 -22.82
N LEU A 130 8.11 -12.41 -22.18
CA LEU A 130 8.72 -11.09 -22.40
C LEU A 130 9.70 -11.04 -23.58
N CYS A 131 10.36 -12.16 -23.91
CA CYS A 131 11.42 -12.16 -24.93
C CYS A 131 11.44 -13.37 -25.86
N ARG A 132 10.48 -14.30 -25.71
CA ARG A 132 10.31 -15.53 -26.49
C ARG A 132 11.47 -16.53 -26.44
N GLU A 133 12.39 -16.35 -25.51
CA GLU A 133 13.49 -17.28 -25.26
C GLU A 133 12.94 -18.63 -24.76
N SER A 134 13.40 -19.71 -25.38
CA SER A 134 12.96 -21.09 -25.08
C SER A 134 13.90 -21.84 -24.14
N GLU A 135 15.12 -21.33 -23.90
CA GLU A 135 16.04 -21.92 -22.93
C GLU A 135 15.51 -21.68 -21.50
N THR A 136 15.15 -22.77 -20.80
CA THR A 136 14.46 -22.71 -19.51
C THR A 136 15.38 -23.03 -18.31
N VAL A 137 15.08 -22.36 -17.18
CA VAL A 137 15.45 -22.67 -15.78
C VAL A 137 16.93 -22.49 -15.40
N ARG A 138 17.30 -21.24 -15.09
CA ARG A 138 18.43 -20.98 -14.17
C ARG A 138 17.94 -20.20 -12.96
N LYS A 139 17.91 -20.83 -11.79
CA LYS A 139 17.87 -20.07 -10.53
C LYS A 139 19.22 -19.39 -10.36
N ASN A 140 19.23 -18.07 -10.39
CA ASN A 140 20.41 -17.32 -9.99
C ASN A 140 20.34 -17.05 -8.48
N LYS A 141 21.39 -17.42 -7.74
CA LYS A 141 21.39 -17.29 -6.27
C LYS A 141 21.25 -15.85 -5.80
N LEU A 142 21.80 -14.87 -6.52
CA LEU A 142 21.65 -13.45 -6.18
C LEU A 142 20.19 -13.01 -6.25
N VAL A 143 19.49 -13.41 -7.32
CA VAL A 143 18.06 -13.13 -7.46
C VAL A 143 17.24 -13.78 -6.34
N SER A 144 17.56 -15.04 -5.97
CA SER A 144 16.90 -15.71 -4.85
C SER A 144 17.14 -15.00 -3.51
N LEU A 145 18.36 -14.48 -3.29
CA LEU A 145 18.68 -13.69 -2.10
C LEU A 145 17.88 -12.39 -2.08
N ILE A 146 17.77 -11.67 -3.21
CA ILE A 146 16.95 -10.45 -3.30
C ILE A 146 15.47 -10.79 -3.01
N ILE A 147 14.93 -11.86 -3.60
CA ILE A 147 13.54 -12.31 -3.33
C ILE A 147 13.33 -12.59 -1.85
N ARG A 148 14.30 -13.25 -1.20
CA ARG A 148 14.25 -13.48 0.25
C ARG A 148 14.24 -12.17 1.02
N GLU A 149 15.07 -11.18 0.66
CA GLU A 149 15.06 -9.88 1.33
C GLU A 149 13.73 -9.13 1.14
N ILE A 150 13.04 -9.24 0.00
CA ILE A 150 11.74 -8.57 -0.18
C ILE A 150 10.58 -9.31 0.49
N THR A 151 10.71 -10.62 0.74
CA THR A 151 9.62 -11.43 1.35
C THR A 151 9.82 -11.69 2.84
N THR A 152 11.03 -11.50 3.37
CA THR A 152 11.32 -11.62 4.81
C THR A 152 10.41 -10.69 5.61
N GLY A 153 9.85 -11.19 6.71
CA GLY A 153 9.06 -10.40 7.64
C GLY A 153 9.94 -9.53 8.53
N TYR A 154 9.56 -8.26 8.67
CA TYR A 154 10.20 -7.29 9.54
C TYR A 154 9.23 -6.92 10.64
N ARG A 155 9.72 -6.72 11.86
CA ARG A 155 8.90 -6.18 12.94
C ARG A 155 8.39 -4.79 12.52
N CYS A 156 7.18 -4.45 12.92
CA CYS A 156 6.66 -3.10 12.74
C CYS A 156 7.53 -2.08 13.50
N ARG A 157 7.71 -0.87 12.94
CA ARG A 157 8.43 0.22 13.62
C ARG A 157 7.90 0.56 15.02
N PHE A 158 6.63 0.25 15.30
CA PHE A 158 6.00 0.49 16.60
C PHE A 158 6.14 -0.71 17.55
N ALA A 159 7.05 -1.64 17.27
CA ALA A 159 7.31 -2.82 18.09
C ALA A 159 7.78 -2.48 19.50
N GLU A 160 8.52 -1.38 19.67
CA GLU A 160 8.93 -0.87 20.97
C GLU A 160 7.74 -0.44 21.85
N TYR A 161 6.64 -0.03 21.23
CA TYR A 161 5.40 0.38 21.90
C TYR A 161 4.41 -0.78 22.10
N GLY A 162 4.75 -1.99 21.65
CA GLY A 162 3.95 -3.19 21.87
C GLY A 162 3.47 -3.91 20.60
N CYS A 163 3.72 -3.37 19.40
CA CYS A 163 3.34 -4.06 18.18
C CYS A 163 4.11 -5.38 18.02
N ARG A 164 3.37 -6.48 17.80
CA ARG A 164 3.94 -7.82 17.57
C ARG A 164 3.85 -8.27 16.12
N GLU A 165 3.27 -7.46 15.25
CA GLU A 165 3.14 -7.80 13.84
C GLU A 165 4.48 -7.78 13.11
N THR A 166 4.60 -8.71 12.17
CA THR A 166 5.71 -8.77 11.23
C THR A 166 5.19 -8.68 9.80
N CYS A 167 5.72 -7.73 9.03
CA CYS A 167 5.28 -7.47 7.66
C CYS A 167 6.47 -7.51 6.70
N ASN A 168 6.25 -7.97 5.46
CA ASN A 168 7.25 -7.81 4.40
C ASN A 168 7.27 -6.36 3.90
N ILE A 169 8.25 -6.02 3.04
CA ILE A 169 8.39 -4.65 2.52
C ILE A 169 7.12 -4.14 1.84
N PHE A 170 6.38 -5.03 1.18
CA PHE A 170 5.17 -4.74 0.42
C PHE A 170 3.93 -4.45 1.28
N ALA A 171 3.89 -4.90 2.53
CA ALA A 171 2.77 -4.72 3.45
C ALA A 171 3.08 -3.78 4.62
N SER A 172 4.37 -3.58 4.94
CA SER A 172 4.84 -2.79 6.07
C SER A 172 4.19 -1.41 6.18
N ARG A 173 4.27 -0.59 5.13
CA ARG A 173 3.66 0.76 5.10
C ARG A 173 2.18 0.73 5.45
N ARG A 174 1.42 -0.13 4.77
CA ARG A 174 -0.02 -0.24 4.98
C ARG A 174 -0.36 -0.61 6.44
N HIS A 175 0.41 -1.53 7.02
CA HIS A 175 0.26 -1.87 8.44
C HIS A 175 0.60 -0.67 9.33
N GLU A 176 1.77 -0.05 9.13
CA GLU A 176 2.25 1.08 9.92
C GLU A 176 1.27 2.26 9.92
N ASP A 177 0.66 2.56 8.78
CA ASP A 177 -0.32 3.63 8.62
C ASP A 177 -1.57 3.38 9.49
N THR A 178 -1.97 2.11 9.65
CA THR A 178 -3.14 1.68 10.45
C THR A 178 -2.77 1.01 11.79
N CYS A 179 -1.51 1.09 12.21
CA CYS A 179 -1.04 0.39 13.41
C CYS A 179 -1.62 1.04 14.66
N ILE A 180 -2.16 0.25 15.58
CA ILE A 180 -2.78 0.78 16.81
C ILE A 180 -1.78 1.46 17.75
N TYR A 181 -0.51 1.08 17.62
CA TYR A 181 0.61 1.64 18.36
C TYR A 181 1.25 2.84 17.64
N ARG A 182 0.70 3.24 16.49
CA ARG A 182 1.12 4.46 15.79
C ARG A 182 0.84 5.66 16.68
N HIS A 183 1.83 6.54 16.77
CA HIS A 183 1.69 7.79 17.49
C HIS A 183 1.10 8.85 16.57
N VAL A 184 0.10 9.55 17.07
CA VAL A 184 -0.59 10.68 16.43
C VAL A 184 -0.30 11.95 17.24
N SER A 185 -0.31 13.09 16.56
CA SER A 185 -0.08 14.40 17.20
C SER A 185 -1.42 15.09 17.42
N CYS A 186 -1.58 15.84 18.50
CA CYS A 186 -2.76 16.68 18.68
C CYS A 186 -2.83 17.75 17.57
N LEU A 187 -4.02 17.97 17.00
CA LEU A 187 -4.24 18.99 15.95
C LEU A 187 -4.54 20.38 16.52
N VAL A 188 -4.77 20.50 17.83
CA VAL A 188 -5.04 21.79 18.46
C VAL A 188 -3.80 22.67 18.35
N SER A 189 -3.98 23.88 17.82
CA SER A 189 -2.89 24.85 17.65
C SER A 189 -2.17 25.11 18.96
N GLY A 190 -0.84 25.01 18.95
CA GLY A 190 0.01 25.18 20.13
C GLY A 190 0.11 23.96 21.06
N CYS A 191 -0.58 22.85 20.76
CA CYS A 191 -0.43 21.60 21.50
C CYS A 191 0.67 20.72 20.90
N PHE A 192 1.63 20.30 21.73
CA PHE A 192 2.76 19.45 21.30
C PHE A 192 2.60 17.97 21.70
N TRP A 193 1.41 17.59 22.17
CA TRP A 193 1.15 16.25 22.63
C TRP A 193 1.25 15.22 21.50
N LYS A 194 1.84 14.06 21.81
CA LYS A 194 1.94 12.89 20.93
C LYS A 194 1.74 11.61 21.73
N GLY A 195 0.98 10.67 21.18
CA GLY A 195 0.67 9.39 21.84
C GLY A 195 -0.11 8.46 20.91
N THR A 196 -0.53 7.31 21.41
CA THR A 196 -1.35 6.37 20.63
C THR A 196 -2.77 6.90 20.40
N ILE A 197 -3.51 6.27 19.48
CA ILE A 197 -4.90 6.61 19.19
C ILE A 197 -5.77 6.54 20.46
N ASP A 198 -5.57 5.54 21.31
CA ASP A 198 -6.35 5.42 22.57
C ASP A 198 -6.02 6.56 23.56
N GLN A 199 -4.76 7.03 23.56
CA GLN A 199 -4.33 8.08 24.47
C GLN A 199 -4.79 9.48 24.04
N ILE A 200 -5.09 9.70 22.74
CA ILE A 200 -5.49 11.04 22.27
C ILE A 200 -6.88 11.42 22.77
N GLN A 201 -7.77 10.44 22.96
CA GLN A 201 -9.09 10.68 23.53
C GLN A 201 -8.97 11.13 25.00
N ALA A 202 -8.13 10.46 25.79
CA ALA A 202 -7.84 10.87 27.16
C ALA A 202 -7.20 12.27 27.21
N HIS A 203 -6.24 12.54 26.33
CA HIS A 203 -5.61 13.85 26.23
C HIS A 203 -6.62 14.97 25.92
N GLY A 204 -7.57 14.75 25.01
CA GLY A 204 -8.65 15.69 24.72
C GLY A 204 -9.51 16.01 25.94
N LEU A 205 -9.88 14.99 26.72
CA LEU A 205 -10.69 15.14 27.94
C LEU A 205 -9.97 15.88 29.08
N ASP A 206 -8.66 15.68 29.20
CA ASP A 206 -7.85 16.21 30.29
C ASP A 206 -7.34 17.63 30.00
N ILE A 207 -6.92 17.90 28.76
CA ILE A 207 -6.25 19.16 28.39
C ILE A 207 -7.15 20.09 27.57
N HIS A 208 -8.03 19.55 26.73
CA HIS A 208 -8.87 20.30 25.79
C HIS A 208 -10.36 20.13 26.07
N ARG A 209 -10.73 20.08 27.36
CA ARG A 209 -12.11 19.81 27.81
C ARG A 209 -13.13 20.79 27.22
N ASP A 210 -12.73 22.04 27.01
CA ASP A 210 -13.51 23.11 26.40
C ASP A 210 -13.79 22.88 24.89
N LEU A 211 -13.03 22.00 24.25
CA LEU A 211 -13.18 21.62 22.85
C LEU A 211 -13.96 20.30 22.67
N MET A 212 -14.29 19.60 23.75
CA MET A 212 -15.07 18.36 23.73
C MET A 212 -16.55 18.61 23.46
N ALA A 213 -17.20 17.71 22.72
CA ALA A 213 -18.64 17.69 22.54
C ALA A 213 -19.35 17.51 23.89
N THR A 214 -20.43 18.26 24.11
CA THR A 214 -21.26 18.11 25.31
C THR A 214 -22.60 17.49 24.89
N LYS A 215 -22.88 16.26 25.34
CA LYS A 215 -24.09 15.49 24.94
C LYS A 215 -24.23 15.36 23.41
N ASN A 216 -23.14 15.01 22.72
CA ASN A 216 -23.01 14.95 21.26
C ASN A 216 -23.21 16.25 20.49
N ARG A 217 -23.44 17.38 21.17
CA ARG A 217 -23.56 18.69 20.55
C ARG A 217 -22.21 19.39 20.50
N LEU A 218 -21.80 19.72 19.29
CA LEU A 218 -20.58 20.46 19.01
C LEU A 218 -20.92 21.91 18.74
N LYS A 219 -20.26 22.81 19.48
CA LYS A 219 -20.38 24.26 19.27
C LYS A 219 -19.35 24.71 18.25
N PHE A 220 -19.79 25.31 17.16
CA PHE A 220 -18.91 25.87 16.15
C PHE A 220 -18.80 27.37 16.32
N SER A 221 -17.58 27.88 16.25
CA SER A 221 -17.24 29.30 16.32
C SER A 221 -16.48 29.70 15.06
N LYS A 222 -16.70 30.92 14.57
CA LYS A 222 -15.97 31.44 13.40
C LYS A 222 -14.45 31.36 13.63
N GLY A 223 -13.73 30.99 12.58
CA GLY A 223 -12.27 30.86 12.62
C GLY A 223 -11.78 29.70 11.75
N SER A 224 -10.49 29.76 11.43
CA SER A 224 -9.85 28.78 10.57
C SER A 224 -9.13 27.70 11.37
N PHE A 225 -9.11 26.49 10.82
CA PHE A 225 -8.44 25.30 11.38
C PHE A 225 -8.82 25.02 12.83
N GLN A 226 -10.09 25.18 13.14
CA GLN A 226 -10.62 24.90 14.46
C GLN A 226 -10.80 23.40 14.65
N VAL A 227 -10.50 22.91 15.84
CA VAL A 227 -10.58 21.48 16.18
C VAL A 227 -11.64 21.28 17.25
N ARG A 228 -12.45 20.23 17.09
CA ARG A 228 -13.31 19.72 18.17
C ARG A 228 -13.14 18.22 18.32
N PHE A 229 -13.39 17.74 19.54
CA PHE A 229 -13.38 16.33 19.87
C PHE A 229 -14.81 15.87 20.15
N GLY A 230 -15.18 14.71 19.64
CA GLY A 230 -16.50 14.13 19.83
C GLY A 230 -16.43 12.63 20.06
N ASP A 231 -17.54 12.10 20.55
CA ASP A 231 -17.77 10.69 20.75
C ASP A 231 -19.26 10.47 20.51
N ASP A 232 -19.63 9.59 19.59
CA ASP A 232 -21.05 9.29 19.30
C ASP A 232 -21.60 8.14 20.15
N GLU A 233 -20.96 7.87 21.30
CA GLU A 233 -21.16 6.73 22.21
C GLU A 233 -20.54 5.42 21.70
N THR A 234 -20.27 5.31 20.41
CA THR A 234 -19.71 4.09 19.79
C THR A 234 -18.30 4.29 19.28
N HIS A 235 -17.99 5.49 18.78
CA HIS A 235 -16.75 5.80 18.11
C HIS A 235 -16.28 7.21 18.47
N PRO A 236 -15.08 7.35 19.07
CA PRO A 236 -14.46 8.65 19.24
C PRO A 236 -13.98 9.19 17.89
N TYR A 237 -14.05 10.51 17.76
CA TYR A 237 -13.59 11.24 16.59
C TYR A 237 -13.12 12.63 16.98
N TRP A 238 -12.39 13.23 16.07
CA TRP A 238 -12.20 14.67 16.05
C TRP A 238 -12.65 15.22 14.71
N LEU A 239 -12.86 16.52 14.68
CA LEU A 239 -13.20 17.23 13.48
C LEU A 239 -12.32 18.46 13.36
N LEU A 240 -11.88 18.73 12.14
CA LEU A 240 -11.17 19.93 11.78
C LEU A 240 -12.07 20.72 10.83
N TYR A 241 -12.24 22.01 11.08
CA TYR A 241 -13.10 22.84 10.27
C TYR A 241 -12.55 24.25 10.06
N ASP A 242 -12.97 24.87 8.96
CA ASP A 242 -12.88 26.29 8.71
C ASP A 242 -14.29 26.88 8.69
N TYR A 243 -14.51 27.95 9.44
CA TYR A 243 -15.79 28.64 9.48
C TYR A 243 -15.61 30.09 9.06
N SER A 244 -16.09 30.39 7.84
CA SER A 244 -16.06 31.69 7.19
C SER A 244 -17.47 32.26 6.95
N GLU A 245 -17.59 33.34 6.18
CA GLU A 245 -18.88 33.89 5.77
C GLU A 245 -19.59 33.04 4.69
N GLU A 246 -18.85 32.24 3.94
CA GLU A 246 -19.40 31.39 2.86
C GLU A 246 -20.07 30.13 3.41
N GLY A 247 -19.62 29.65 4.58
CA GLY A 247 -20.11 28.42 5.17
C GLY A 247 -19.15 27.83 6.19
N VAL A 248 -19.34 26.55 6.46
CA VAL A 248 -18.43 25.73 7.24
C VAL A 248 -17.93 24.61 6.35
N ASP A 249 -16.62 24.53 6.22
CA ASP A 249 -15.92 23.43 5.57
C ASP A 249 -15.36 22.55 6.68
N LEU A 250 -15.67 21.26 6.67
CA LEU A 250 -15.24 20.38 7.75
C LEU A 250 -14.85 18.98 7.26
N VAL A 251 -13.90 18.40 7.98
CA VAL A 251 -13.51 17.00 7.87
C VAL A 251 -13.69 16.31 9.21
N VAL A 252 -14.22 15.09 9.18
CA VAL A 252 -14.38 14.25 10.36
C VAL A 252 -13.39 13.10 10.23
N GLN A 253 -12.54 12.93 11.23
CA GLN A 253 -11.57 11.84 11.26
C GLN A 253 -11.89 10.91 12.45
N SER A 254 -12.18 9.66 12.12
CA SER A 254 -12.56 8.64 13.09
C SER A 254 -11.33 8.01 13.71
N HIS A 255 -11.40 7.75 15.02
CA HIS A 255 -10.37 7.01 15.75
C HIS A 255 -10.59 5.48 15.65
N SER A 256 -11.68 5.06 15.01
CA SER A 256 -12.01 3.65 14.81
C SER A 256 -11.05 2.97 13.83
N LYS A 257 -10.99 1.63 13.92
CA LYS A 257 -10.21 0.78 13.01
C LYS A 257 -11.00 0.37 11.76
N HIS A 258 -12.30 0.67 11.70
CA HIS A 258 -13.13 0.35 10.55
C HIS A 258 -12.75 1.24 9.36
N ARG A 259 -12.45 0.62 8.22
CA ARG A 259 -11.98 1.34 7.03
C ARG A 259 -13.09 2.11 6.30
N ASN A 260 -14.33 1.66 6.46
CA ASN A 260 -15.50 2.16 5.73
C ASN A 260 -16.44 2.84 6.72
N MET A 261 -15.98 3.95 7.28
CA MET A 261 -16.83 4.78 8.13
C MET A 261 -17.29 5.98 7.34
N SER A 262 -18.55 6.35 7.55
CA SER A 262 -19.14 7.57 7.03
C SER A 262 -19.55 8.45 8.20
N ALA A 263 -19.20 9.72 8.12
CA ALA A 263 -19.65 10.74 9.06
C ALA A 263 -20.91 11.38 8.53
N LYS A 264 -21.97 11.38 9.35
CA LYS A 264 -23.20 12.11 9.11
C LYS A 264 -23.28 13.29 10.07
N VAL A 265 -23.26 14.50 9.51
CA VAL A 265 -23.40 15.75 10.26
C VAL A 265 -24.85 16.20 10.19
N LEU A 266 -25.45 16.42 11.35
CA LEU A 266 -26.85 16.79 11.53
C LEU A 266 -26.94 18.23 12.04
N LEU A 267 -27.74 19.04 11.36
CA LEU A 267 -28.10 20.40 11.76
C LEU A 267 -29.58 20.44 12.12
N GLY A 268 -29.90 20.81 13.36
CA GLY A 268 -31.29 20.95 13.84
C GLY A 268 -31.48 20.54 15.29
N GLU A 269 -32.72 20.61 15.76
CA GLU A 269 -33.12 20.13 17.09
C GLU A 269 -33.68 18.71 17.02
N VAL A 270 -33.48 17.93 18.09
CA VAL A 270 -34.06 16.59 18.24
C VAL A 270 -35.59 16.71 18.23
N GLY A 271 -36.23 16.19 17.17
CA GLY A 271 -37.69 16.25 16.98
C GLY A 271 -38.19 17.45 16.13
N GLY A 272 -37.29 18.30 15.62
CA GLY A 272 -37.60 19.42 14.71
C GLY A 272 -37.13 19.19 13.26
N PRO A 273 -37.33 20.18 12.37
CA PRO A 273 -36.82 20.11 10.99
C PRO A 273 -35.30 20.10 11.00
N SER A 274 -34.70 19.01 10.52
CA SER A 274 -33.24 18.83 10.47
C SER A 274 -32.74 18.64 9.04
N VAL A 275 -31.48 18.98 8.81
CA VAL A 275 -30.76 18.71 7.56
C VAL A 275 -29.54 17.87 7.90
N SER A 276 -29.25 16.89 7.05
CA SER A 276 -28.08 16.02 7.22
C SER A 276 -27.16 16.07 6.02
N PHE A 277 -25.86 16.09 6.29
CA PHE A 277 -24.80 16.01 5.32
C PHE A 277 -23.97 14.77 5.62
N SER A 278 -23.39 14.13 4.60
CA SER A 278 -22.62 12.90 4.81
C SER A 278 -21.41 12.85 3.91
N GLN A 279 -20.30 12.35 4.47
CA GLN A 279 -19.06 12.10 3.75
C GLN A 279 -18.37 10.86 4.34
N PRO A 280 -17.44 10.22 3.62
CA PRO A 280 -16.50 9.27 4.22
C PRO A 280 -15.77 9.93 5.39
N ALA A 281 -15.67 9.23 6.52
CA ALA A 281 -14.84 9.66 7.63
C ALA A 281 -13.38 9.30 7.33
N LEU A 282 -12.47 10.25 7.55
CA LEU A 282 -11.04 10.02 7.41
C LEU A 282 -10.58 9.01 8.47
N GLN A 283 -9.61 8.17 8.11
CA GLN A 283 -8.90 7.31 9.06
C GLN A 283 -7.77 8.10 9.71
N MET A 284 -7.30 7.68 10.88
CA MET A 284 -6.13 8.29 11.54
C MET A 284 -4.85 8.29 10.69
N ALA A 285 -4.79 7.51 9.61
CA ALA A 285 -3.72 7.53 8.60
C ALA A 285 -3.69 8.82 7.78
N ASP A 286 -4.85 9.41 7.55
CA ASP A 286 -5.03 10.55 6.66
C ASP A 286 -4.62 11.86 7.35
N ASP A 287 -4.22 12.85 6.56
CA ASP A 287 -3.90 14.20 7.07
C ASP A 287 -5.12 15.12 6.91
N PRO A 288 -5.89 15.39 7.97
CA PRO A 288 -7.13 16.14 7.86
C PRO A 288 -6.92 17.56 7.34
N LEU A 289 -5.74 18.18 7.57
CA LEU A 289 -5.44 19.50 7.06
C LEU A 289 -5.36 19.52 5.53
N THR A 290 -4.69 18.53 4.94
CA THR A 290 -4.63 18.38 3.48
C THR A 290 -6.02 18.17 2.88
N HIS A 291 -6.87 17.34 3.50
CA HIS A 291 -8.24 17.12 3.04
C HIS A 291 -9.11 18.38 3.13
N LEU A 292 -8.97 19.16 4.21
CA LEU A 292 -9.70 20.43 4.35
C LEU A 292 -9.27 21.47 3.32
N LEU A 293 -7.99 21.50 2.94
CA LEU A 293 -7.44 22.42 1.94
C LEU A 293 -7.69 21.98 0.47
N THR A 294 -8.15 20.76 0.25
CA THR A 294 -8.49 20.21 -1.06
C THR A 294 -10.01 20.04 -1.18
N SER A 295 -10.54 19.65 -2.33
CA SER A 295 -11.99 19.48 -2.54
C SER A 295 -12.58 18.20 -1.92
N ASP A 296 -11.95 17.63 -0.89
CA ASP A 296 -12.35 16.38 -0.23
C ASP A 296 -12.77 16.65 1.23
N HIS A 297 -13.75 17.54 1.38
CA HIS A 297 -14.34 17.92 2.66
C HIS A 297 -15.85 18.15 2.52
N LEU A 298 -16.52 18.29 3.65
CA LEU A 298 -17.94 18.58 3.70
C LEU A 298 -18.17 20.07 3.75
N GLU A 299 -18.80 20.61 2.71
CA GLU A 299 -19.21 22.00 2.62
C GLU A 299 -20.64 22.17 3.15
N ILE A 300 -20.82 23.02 4.15
CA ILE A 300 -22.14 23.42 4.66
C ILE A 300 -22.35 24.90 4.35
N PRO A 301 -23.19 25.23 3.34
CA PRO A 301 -23.38 26.60 2.91
C PRO A 301 -23.97 27.51 3.99
N SER A 302 -23.54 28.78 4.00
CA SER A 302 -24.03 29.83 4.94
C SER A 302 -25.55 30.01 4.92
N LYS A 303 -26.21 29.80 3.78
CA LYS A 303 -27.69 29.84 3.64
C LYS A 303 -28.41 28.80 4.48
N ILE A 304 -27.76 27.66 4.76
CA ILE A 304 -28.30 26.60 5.61
C ILE A 304 -27.96 26.95 7.05
N ILE A 305 -26.71 27.34 7.32
CA ILE A 305 -26.24 27.74 8.66
C ILE A 305 -27.12 28.84 9.25
N SER A 306 -27.47 29.87 8.48
CA SER A 306 -28.27 31.00 8.97
C SER A 306 -29.68 30.63 9.45
N LYS A 307 -30.21 29.47 9.04
CA LYS A 307 -31.49 28.94 9.53
C LYS A 307 -31.38 28.24 10.88
N TYR A 308 -30.18 27.82 11.26
CA TYR A 308 -29.92 26.96 12.42
C TYR A 308 -28.93 27.57 13.44
N SER A 309 -28.26 28.67 13.11
CA SER A 309 -27.36 29.37 14.03
C SER A 309 -28.14 30.28 14.97
N ASN A 310 -27.88 30.21 16.27
CA ASN A 310 -28.41 31.16 17.27
C ASN A 310 -27.23 31.90 17.90
N ASN A 311 -27.21 33.24 17.85
CA ASN A 311 -26.18 34.08 18.48
C ASN A 311 -24.73 33.69 18.13
N ALA A 312 -24.45 33.42 16.85
CA ALA A 312 -23.14 32.99 16.34
C ALA A 312 -22.62 31.63 16.85
N GLU A 313 -23.42 30.91 17.65
CA GLU A 313 -23.18 29.51 17.97
C GLU A 313 -24.03 28.62 17.05
N LEU A 314 -23.36 27.71 16.36
CA LEU A 314 -23.98 26.67 15.55
C LEU A 314 -23.79 25.35 16.27
N ASN A 315 -24.90 24.66 16.55
CA ASN A 315 -24.87 23.34 17.15
C ASN A 315 -25.04 22.29 16.05
N MET A 316 -24.09 21.37 15.95
CA MET A 316 -24.21 20.20 15.10
C MET A 316 -24.01 18.93 15.91
N ASP A 317 -24.70 17.87 15.49
CA ASP A 317 -24.44 16.52 15.98
C ASP A 317 -23.73 15.74 14.88
N VAL A 318 -22.74 14.94 15.25
CA VAL A 318 -22.03 14.07 14.30
C VAL A 318 -22.23 12.63 14.74
N VAL A 319 -22.73 11.82 13.82
CA VAL A 319 -22.93 10.39 13.99
C VAL A 319 -22.05 9.66 12.99
N LEU A 320 -21.28 8.70 13.47
CA LEU A 320 -20.50 7.84 12.62
C LEU A 320 -21.27 6.54 12.35
N THR A 321 -21.39 6.19 11.09
CA THR A 321 -21.99 4.91 10.68
C THR A 321 -21.00 4.12 9.86
N ILE A 322 -20.93 2.82 10.10
CA ILE A 322 -20.21 1.92 9.21
C ILE A 322 -21.02 1.82 7.92
N SER A 323 -20.44 2.27 6.80
CA SER A 323 -21.07 2.10 5.51
C SER A 323 -20.96 0.63 5.12
N GLU A 324 -22.09 -0.07 5.08
CA GLU A 324 -22.22 -1.37 4.44
C GLU A 324 -22.15 -1.20 2.91
N SER A 325 -21.03 -0.71 2.38
CA SER A 325 -20.77 -0.71 0.95
C SER A 325 -19.73 -1.76 0.60
N GLU A 326 -20.26 -2.77 -0.09
CA GLU A 326 -19.66 -3.98 -0.65
C GLU A 326 -19.19 -5.00 0.38
N LYS A 327 -19.98 -6.08 0.48
CA LYS A 327 -19.48 -7.40 0.86
C LYS A 327 -18.08 -7.53 0.29
N GLU A 328 -17.08 -7.76 1.14
CA GLU A 328 -15.85 -8.35 0.66
C GLU A 328 -16.27 -9.50 -0.24
N TYR A 329 -15.95 -9.42 -1.54
CA TYR A 329 -15.94 -10.61 -2.35
C TYR A 329 -14.93 -11.52 -1.66
N GLU A 330 -15.45 -12.43 -0.82
CA GLU A 330 -14.73 -13.64 -0.43
C GLU A 330 -14.11 -14.15 -1.72
N TRP A 331 -12.79 -14.25 -1.72
CA TRP A 331 -12.05 -14.81 -2.84
C TRP A 331 -12.75 -16.07 -3.27
N ILE A 332 -13.39 -16.02 -4.45
CA ILE A 332 -13.86 -17.22 -5.11
C ILE A 332 -12.60 -18.09 -5.22
N THR A 333 -12.55 -19.13 -4.40
CA THR A 333 -11.48 -20.12 -4.47
C THR A 333 -11.45 -20.66 -5.91
N PRO A 334 -10.30 -21.11 -6.43
CA PRO A 334 -10.12 -21.42 -7.85
C PRO A 334 -11.14 -22.43 -8.42
N PHE A 335 -11.90 -23.13 -7.58
CA PHE A 335 -12.82 -24.18 -7.98
C PHE A 335 -14.00 -23.69 -8.86
N ASN A 336 -14.54 -22.49 -8.65
CA ASN A 336 -15.75 -22.04 -9.37
C ASN A 336 -15.49 -21.33 -10.70
N VAL A 337 -14.27 -20.86 -10.97
CA VAL A 337 -13.91 -20.29 -12.28
C VAL A 337 -13.63 -21.39 -13.31
N PHE A 338 -13.09 -22.54 -12.85
CA PHE A 338 -12.83 -23.69 -13.72
C PHE A 338 -14.11 -24.40 -14.18
N THR A 339 -15.15 -24.46 -13.35
CA THR A 339 -16.45 -25.06 -13.76
C THR A 339 -17.15 -24.23 -14.83
N ALA A 340 -17.13 -22.89 -14.72
CA ALA A 340 -17.72 -22.01 -15.73
C ALA A 340 -16.94 -22.03 -17.06
N ALA A 341 -15.60 -22.06 -17.03
CA ALA A 341 -14.78 -22.09 -18.23
C ALA A 341 -14.78 -23.45 -18.96
N PHE A 342 -14.96 -24.56 -18.24
CA PHE A 342 -15.12 -25.88 -18.85
C PHE A 342 -16.47 -26.03 -19.56
N VAL A 343 -17.56 -25.52 -18.98
CA VAL A 343 -18.89 -25.61 -19.60
C VAL A 343 -18.94 -24.78 -20.89
N LEU A 344 -18.35 -23.57 -20.93
CA LEU A 344 -18.31 -22.76 -22.14
C LEU A 344 -17.40 -23.33 -23.25
N ASN A 345 -16.25 -23.93 -22.91
CA ASN A 345 -15.40 -24.56 -23.93
C ASN A 345 -15.96 -25.89 -24.43
N PHE A 346 -16.69 -26.66 -23.62
CA PHE A 346 -17.32 -27.91 -24.08
C PHE A 346 -18.48 -27.65 -25.05
N PHE A 347 -19.25 -26.57 -24.87
CA PHE A 347 -20.27 -26.14 -25.82
C PHE A 347 -19.68 -25.61 -27.14
N LEU A 348 -18.53 -24.91 -27.11
CA LEU A 348 -17.87 -24.45 -28.33
C LEU A 348 -17.18 -25.58 -29.11
N PHE A 349 -16.69 -26.63 -28.43
CA PHE A 349 -16.07 -27.77 -29.10
C PHE A 349 -17.10 -28.73 -29.74
N THR A 350 -18.26 -28.92 -29.11
CA THR A 350 -19.32 -29.79 -29.65
C THR A 350 -20.02 -29.17 -30.87
N VAL A 351 -20.18 -27.85 -30.93
CA VAL A 351 -20.76 -27.17 -32.11
C VAL A 351 -19.79 -27.15 -33.29
N LYS A 352 -18.48 -27.05 -33.07
CA LYS A 352 -17.48 -27.06 -34.16
C LYS A 352 -17.24 -28.43 -34.77
N HIS A 353 -17.43 -29.52 -34.02
CA HIS A 353 -17.27 -30.88 -34.55
C HIS A 353 -18.52 -31.42 -35.26
N TRP A 354 -19.71 -30.88 -35.00
CA TRP A 354 -20.94 -31.32 -35.69
C TRP A 354 -21.14 -30.67 -37.07
N GLY A 355 -20.49 -29.53 -37.32
CA GLY A 355 -20.55 -28.81 -38.60
C GLY A 355 -19.65 -29.36 -39.72
N LEU A 356 -18.78 -30.34 -39.45
CA LEU A 356 -17.85 -30.91 -40.43
C LEU A 356 -18.14 -32.37 -40.85
N MET A 357 -19.25 -32.95 -40.38
CA MET A 357 -19.66 -34.35 -40.66
C MET A 357 -20.96 -34.44 -41.49
N LYS A 358 -21.22 -33.47 -42.38
CA LYS A 358 -22.40 -33.48 -43.28
C LYS A 358 -22.09 -33.13 -44.75
N GLN A 359 -20.90 -33.48 -45.22
CA GLN A 359 -20.59 -33.59 -46.65
C GLN A 359 -19.75 -34.83 -46.91
N LYS A 360 -20.42 -35.97 -47.11
CA LYS A 360 -19.99 -37.10 -47.95
C LYS A 360 -21.06 -38.20 -47.87
N SER A 361 -21.99 -38.16 -48.82
CA SER A 361 -22.76 -39.32 -49.28
C SER A 361 -23.05 -39.13 -50.76
N CYS A 362 -22.18 -39.68 -51.59
CA CYS A 362 -22.57 -40.45 -52.77
C CYS A 362 -22.02 -41.85 -52.50
#